data_AF-A0A319EWV3-F1
#
_entry.id   AF-A0A319EWV3-F1
#
_cell.length_a   1.000
_cell.length_b   1.000
_cell.length_c   1.000
_cell.angle_alpha   90.00
_cell.angle_beta   90.00
_cell.angle_gamma   90.00
#
_symmetry.space_group_name_H-M   'P 1'
#
loop_
_entity.id
_entity.type
_entity.pdbx_description
1 polymer ?
#
loop_
_entity_poly.entity_id
_entity_poly.type
_entity_poly.pdbx_seq_one_letter_code
_entity_poly.pdbx_strand_id
1 'polypeptide(L)'
;MSDPKDNKGKAPEAPKPEYAPGQKLTNKAAEALLENNPALKNELAGLDKDKTAEALRKMDIAELLTGLAVGGKNQKDMASYKFWQTQPVPRFDEAGNDAGGPIKIIDPEKVSKTPDALIEGFEWTTLDLTNDDELQELWDLLTYHYVEDDNAMFRFRYSKSFLHWALMSPGWRKEWHVGVRATKSKKLVASICGVPTEIRVRDQKLKVTEINFLCIHKKLRSKRLAPVLIKEITRRCYLSGIYQAVYTAGVVLPTPVSSCRYYHRPLDWLKLYEIGFSHLPRGSTKARQITRNHLASHTSTPGLRPMEAKDIDAVKDLLERYSQRFALNQAFTREEIEHWLLHKDEAGKDQVVWSYVVEDAETHKITDCVSFYNLESTVIQHPKHDNVRAAYLYYYATETAFTGDLKALKERLLMLMNDALILAKKARFDVFNALTLHDNPLFLEQLKFGAGDGQLHYYLYNYRTAPVPGGVNDKNLPDENKMGGVGIVML
;
A
#
# COMPACT_ATOMS: atom_id res chain seq x y z
N MET A 1 -21.29 -69.73 4.36
CA MET A 1 -20.67 -69.74 3.02
C MET A 1 -21.10 -68.46 2.32
N SER A 2 -20.13 -67.58 2.05
CA SER A 2 -20.10 -66.46 1.08
C SER A 2 -21.25 -65.44 0.99
N ASP A 3 -20.86 -64.18 1.21
CA ASP A 3 -21.58 -62.90 1.18
C ASP A 3 -22.46 -62.60 -0.06
N PRO A 4 -23.51 -61.78 0.10
CA PRO A 4 -24.19 -61.09 -1.00
C PRO A 4 -23.94 -59.56 -1.01
N LYS A 5 -23.55 -59.07 -2.18
CA LYS A 5 -23.85 -57.73 -2.77
C LYS A 5 -23.38 -56.49 -2.00
N ASP A 6 -22.29 -55.90 -2.49
CA ASP A 6 -21.91 -54.52 -2.18
C ASP A 6 -21.88 -53.69 -3.49
N ASN A 7 -22.92 -52.87 -3.67
CA ASN A 7 -23.16 -52.03 -4.83
C ASN A 7 -22.52 -50.65 -4.59
N LYS A 8 -21.22 -50.51 -4.87
CA LYS A 8 -20.51 -49.22 -4.77
C LYS A 8 -20.59 -48.46 -6.10
N GLY A 9 -21.50 -47.50 -6.15
CA GLY A 9 -21.51 -46.45 -7.17
C GLY A 9 -20.20 -45.66 -7.13
N LYS A 10 -19.50 -45.61 -8.25
CA LYS A 10 -18.30 -44.78 -8.45
C LYS A 10 -18.67 -43.31 -8.28
N ALA A 11 -18.01 -42.62 -7.35
CA ALA A 11 -17.99 -41.16 -7.31
C ALA A 11 -17.28 -40.61 -8.56
N PRO A 12 -17.73 -39.48 -9.13
CA PRO A 12 -17.08 -38.89 -10.29
C PRO A 12 -15.67 -38.39 -9.95
N GLU A 13 -14.68 -38.80 -10.74
CA GLU A 13 -13.31 -38.29 -10.70
C GLU A 13 -13.29 -36.77 -10.86
N ALA A 14 -12.69 -36.06 -9.90
CA ALA A 14 -12.39 -34.64 -10.04
C ALA A 14 -11.32 -34.45 -11.15
N PRO A 15 -11.47 -33.47 -12.07
CA PRO A 15 -10.50 -33.27 -13.13
C PRO A 15 -9.16 -32.79 -12.54
N LYS A 16 -8.09 -33.53 -12.84
CA LYS A 16 -6.71 -33.15 -12.52
C LYS A 16 -6.33 -31.88 -13.30
N PRO A 17 -5.69 -30.88 -12.69
CA PRO A 17 -5.16 -29.75 -13.45
C PRO A 17 -3.86 -30.15 -14.15
N GLU A 18 -3.95 -30.44 -15.44
CA GLU A 18 -2.84 -30.73 -16.36
C GLU A 18 -2.22 -29.44 -16.92
N TYR A 19 -1.68 -28.52 -16.12
CA TYR A 19 -0.88 -27.44 -16.72
C TYR A 19 0.35 -27.10 -15.88
N ALA A 20 1.51 -27.20 -16.54
CA ALA A 20 2.80 -26.74 -16.04
C ALA A 20 3.04 -25.26 -16.45
N PRO A 21 3.88 -24.51 -15.72
CA PRO A 21 4.19 -23.12 -16.06
C PRO A 21 4.76 -23.02 -17.50
N GLY A 22 4.20 -22.14 -18.33
CA GLY A 22 4.65 -21.90 -19.72
C GLY A 22 3.87 -22.63 -20.83
N GLN A 23 2.77 -23.34 -20.53
CA GLN A 23 1.91 -23.95 -21.56
C GLN A 23 0.84 -22.97 -22.08
N LYS A 24 0.67 -22.92 -23.41
CA LYS A 24 -0.40 -22.15 -24.07
C LYS A 24 -1.78 -22.74 -23.76
N LEU A 25 -2.78 -21.87 -23.57
CA LEU A 25 -4.17 -22.23 -23.34
C LEU A 25 -4.73 -23.15 -24.44
N THR A 26 -5.33 -24.28 -24.04
CA THR A 26 -6.10 -25.14 -24.96
C THR A 26 -7.46 -24.51 -25.25
N ASN A 27 -8.04 -24.80 -26.42
CA ASN A 27 -9.33 -24.22 -26.84
C ASN A 27 -10.45 -24.44 -25.79
N LYS A 28 -10.48 -25.62 -25.14
CA LYS A 28 -11.47 -25.97 -24.11
C LYS A 28 -11.27 -25.18 -22.80
N ALA A 29 -10.03 -24.88 -22.43
CA ALA A 29 -9.73 -24.04 -21.27
C ALA A 29 -10.04 -22.56 -21.53
N ALA A 30 -9.84 -22.10 -22.78
CA ALA A 30 -10.17 -20.74 -23.21
C ALA A 30 -11.70 -20.48 -23.20
N GLU A 31 -12.50 -21.45 -23.64
CA GLU A 31 -13.97 -21.38 -23.57
C GLU A 31 -14.47 -21.33 -22.12
N ALA A 32 -13.94 -22.20 -21.24
CA ALA A 32 -14.27 -22.18 -19.82
C ALA A 32 -13.85 -20.87 -19.11
N LEU A 33 -12.76 -20.23 -19.55
CA LEU A 33 -12.33 -18.92 -19.06
C LEU A 33 -13.29 -17.80 -19.46
N LEU A 34 -13.81 -17.81 -20.69
CA LEU A 34 -14.79 -16.82 -21.17
C LEU A 34 -16.16 -16.99 -20.50
N GLU A 35 -16.55 -18.22 -20.17
CA GLU A 35 -17.79 -18.48 -19.42
C GLU A 35 -17.71 -18.01 -17.97
N ASN A 36 -16.54 -18.17 -17.35
CA ASN A 36 -16.32 -17.80 -15.94
C ASN A 36 -15.82 -16.36 -15.75
N ASN A 37 -15.46 -15.62 -16.81
CA ASN A 37 -15.01 -14.24 -16.74
C ASN A 37 -15.84 -13.32 -17.67
N PRO A 38 -16.98 -12.78 -17.17
CA PRO A 38 -17.86 -11.91 -17.95
C PRO A 38 -17.20 -10.61 -18.44
N ALA A 39 -16.18 -10.12 -17.73
CA ALA A 39 -15.45 -8.91 -18.09
C ALA A 39 -14.56 -9.17 -19.32
N LEU A 40 -13.79 -10.26 -19.32
CA LEU A 40 -12.96 -10.69 -20.45
C LEU A 40 -13.82 -11.00 -21.68
N LYS A 41 -14.98 -11.63 -21.47
CA LYS A 41 -15.95 -11.92 -22.54
C LYS A 41 -16.48 -10.65 -23.20
N ASN A 42 -16.79 -9.61 -22.42
CA ASN A 42 -17.25 -8.32 -22.94
C ASN A 42 -16.14 -7.55 -23.67
N GLU A 43 -14.89 -7.70 -23.25
CA GLU A 43 -13.73 -7.03 -23.84
C GLU A 43 -13.35 -7.63 -25.21
N LEU A 44 -13.55 -8.93 -25.39
CA LEU A 44 -13.29 -9.67 -26.63
C LEU A 44 -14.50 -9.74 -27.58
N ALA A 45 -15.68 -9.26 -27.14
CA ALA A 45 -16.93 -9.33 -27.91
C ALA A 45 -16.91 -8.54 -29.24
N GLY A 46 -15.92 -7.65 -29.45
CA GLY A 46 -15.73 -6.89 -30.68
C GLY A 46 -14.72 -7.49 -31.67
N LEU A 47 -14.09 -8.62 -31.34
CA LEU A 47 -13.12 -9.31 -32.20
C LEU A 47 -13.75 -10.51 -32.90
N ASP A 48 -13.37 -10.71 -34.16
CA ASP A 48 -13.77 -11.91 -34.91
C ASP A 48 -13.16 -13.18 -34.28
N LYS A 49 -13.81 -14.33 -34.50
CA LYS A 49 -13.50 -15.61 -33.84
C LYS A 49 -12.03 -16.01 -33.95
N ASP A 50 -11.41 -15.78 -35.11
CA ASP A 50 -10.00 -16.12 -35.33
C ASP A 50 -9.04 -15.20 -34.56
N LYS A 51 -9.37 -13.91 -34.43
CA LYS A 51 -8.58 -12.95 -33.63
C LYS A 51 -8.76 -13.17 -32.13
N THR A 52 -9.96 -13.57 -31.71
CA THR A 52 -10.25 -13.95 -30.32
C THR A 52 -9.49 -15.21 -29.91
N ALA A 53 -9.45 -16.23 -30.78
CA ALA A 53 -8.69 -17.46 -30.54
C ALA A 53 -7.17 -17.20 -30.51
N GLU A 54 -6.65 -16.32 -31.36
CA GLU A 54 -5.24 -15.94 -31.35
C GLU A 54 -4.85 -15.13 -30.10
N ALA A 55 -5.72 -14.21 -29.65
CA ALA A 55 -5.52 -13.44 -28.42
C ALA A 55 -5.46 -14.36 -27.17
N LEU A 56 -6.37 -15.35 -27.09
CA LEU A 56 -6.41 -16.30 -25.98
C LEU A 56 -5.22 -17.26 -25.97
N ARG A 57 -4.68 -17.64 -27.14
CA ARG A 57 -3.48 -18.48 -27.26
C ARG A 57 -2.17 -17.77 -26.91
N LYS A 58 -2.17 -16.43 -26.96
CA LYS A 58 -1.02 -15.57 -26.64
C LYS A 58 -1.02 -15.10 -25.18
N MET A 59 -2.06 -15.38 -24.40
CA MET A 59 -2.12 -15.07 -22.97
C MET A 59 -1.37 -16.13 -22.16
N ASP A 60 -0.43 -15.70 -21.32
CA ASP A 60 0.18 -16.58 -20.32
C ASP A 60 -0.78 -16.72 -19.12
N ILE A 61 -1.02 -17.95 -18.67
CA ILE A 61 -1.86 -18.25 -17.51
C ILE A 61 -1.26 -17.62 -16.24
N ALA A 62 0.06 -17.44 -16.18
CA ALA A 62 0.72 -16.72 -15.09
C ALA A 62 0.43 -15.21 -15.09
N GLU A 63 0.27 -14.59 -16.26
CA GLU A 63 -0.11 -13.17 -16.41
C GLU A 63 -1.57 -12.92 -16.04
N LEU A 64 -2.44 -13.90 -16.28
CA LEU A 64 -3.87 -13.82 -15.99
C LEU A 64 -4.17 -13.97 -14.47
N LEU A 65 -3.31 -14.70 -13.76
CA LEU A 65 -3.42 -14.94 -12.31
C LEU A 65 -2.72 -13.86 -11.45
N THR A 66 -1.88 -13.03 -12.05
CA THR A 66 -1.11 -11.98 -11.33
C THR A 66 -1.66 -10.57 -11.52
N GLY A 67 -2.75 -10.40 -12.27
CA GLY A 67 -3.41 -9.11 -12.45
C GLY A 67 -2.60 -8.05 -13.19
N LEU A 68 -1.38 -8.35 -13.65
CA LEU A 68 -0.54 -7.47 -14.44
C LEU A 68 0.15 -8.26 -15.56
N ALA A 69 -0.17 -7.87 -16.79
CA ALA A 69 0.73 -8.04 -17.91
C ALA A 69 2.04 -7.30 -17.59
N VAL A 70 3.11 -8.06 -17.35
CA VAL A 70 4.49 -7.59 -17.54
C VAL A 70 4.65 -7.39 -19.06
N GLY A 71 4.19 -6.25 -19.55
CA GLY A 71 4.11 -5.95 -20.98
C GLY A 71 2.80 -5.28 -21.37
N GLY A 72 2.62 -4.01 -20.98
CA GLY A 72 1.81 -3.03 -21.71
C GLY A 72 0.33 -3.30 -22.01
N LYS A 73 -0.31 -4.34 -21.46
CA LYS A 73 -1.68 -4.74 -21.89
C LYS A 73 -2.81 -4.42 -20.92
N ASN A 74 -2.51 -3.94 -19.70
CA ASN A 74 -3.51 -3.29 -18.83
C ASN A 74 -3.46 -1.75 -18.92
N GLN A 75 -2.60 -1.22 -19.79
CA GLN A 75 -2.54 0.20 -20.08
C GLN A 75 -3.68 0.51 -21.04
N LYS A 76 -4.81 0.99 -20.52
CA LYS A 76 -5.75 1.66 -21.40
C LYS A 76 -5.06 2.92 -21.94
N ASP A 77 -5.24 3.24 -23.21
CA ASP A 77 -4.73 4.48 -23.80
C ASP A 77 -5.15 5.68 -22.91
N MET A 78 -4.31 6.73 -22.82
CA MET A 78 -4.62 7.98 -22.12
C MET A 78 -6.03 8.48 -22.44
N ALA A 79 -6.46 8.34 -23.70
CA ALA A 79 -7.79 8.74 -24.17
C ALA A 79 -8.96 8.05 -23.43
N SER A 80 -8.73 6.86 -22.86
CA SER A 80 -9.72 6.15 -22.05
C SER A 80 -9.91 6.77 -20.66
N TYR A 81 -8.89 7.47 -20.14
CA TYR A 81 -8.90 8.12 -18.83
C TYR A 81 -9.45 9.54 -18.94
N LYS A 82 -10.75 9.66 -19.24
CA LYS A 82 -11.45 10.93 -19.53
C LYS A 82 -11.22 12.05 -18.50
N PHE A 83 -11.03 11.68 -17.22
CA PHE A 83 -10.69 12.63 -16.16
C PHE A 83 -9.18 12.95 -16.17
N TRP A 84 -8.32 11.94 -16.01
CA TRP A 84 -6.88 12.13 -15.84
C TRP A 84 -6.20 12.80 -17.03
N GLN A 85 -6.68 12.62 -18.25
CA GLN A 85 -6.17 13.35 -19.43
C GLN A 85 -6.31 14.88 -19.33
N THR A 86 -7.16 15.39 -18.43
CA THR A 86 -7.35 16.83 -18.20
C THR A 86 -6.56 17.36 -17.01
N GLN A 87 -5.91 16.47 -16.26
CA GLN A 87 -5.18 16.79 -15.04
C GLN A 87 -3.71 17.06 -15.35
N PRO A 88 -3.00 17.85 -14.53
CA PRO A 88 -1.57 18.09 -14.68
C PRO A 88 -0.78 16.87 -14.17
N VAL A 89 -0.87 15.75 -14.88
CA VAL A 89 -0.11 14.53 -14.62
C VAL A 89 0.61 14.10 -15.90
N PRO A 90 1.77 13.45 -15.81
CA PRO A 90 2.46 12.94 -17.00
C PRO A 90 1.57 11.97 -17.78
N ARG A 91 1.74 11.97 -19.10
CA ARG A 91 1.10 10.97 -19.97
C ARG A 91 1.96 9.70 -20.05
N PHE A 92 1.36 8.58 -20.42
CA PHE A 92 2.11 7.31 -20.55
C PHE A 92 3.17 7.32 -21.64
N ASP A 93 2.96 8.10 -22.70
CA ASP A 93 3.84 8.27 -23.85
C ASP A 93 4.90 9.37 -23.65
N GLU A 94 4.86 10.05 -22.52
CA GLU A 94 5.74 11.18 -22.23
C GLU A 94 7.05 10.72 -21.60
N ALA A 95 8.17 11.04 -22.23
CA ALA A 95 9.48 10.79 -21.66
C ALA A 95 9.70 11.67 -20.42
N GLY A 96 10.05 11.04 -19.30
CA GLY A 96 10.42 11.76 -18.08
C GLY A 96 11.71 12.55 -18.27
N ASN A 97 11.86 13.62 -17.49
CA ASN A 97 13.10 14.42 -17.42
C ASN A 97 13.61 14.38 -15.97
N ASP A 98 14.91 14.11 -15.80
CA ASP A 98 15.58 14.05 -14.49
C ASP A 98 15.61 15.41 -13.79
N ALA A 99 15.60 16.52 -14.54
CA ALA A 99 15.54 17.86 -13.94
C ALA A 99 14.24 18.12 -13.16
N GLY A 100 13.18 17.36 -13.48
CA GLY A 100 11.87 17.46 -12.87
C GLY A 100 11.21 18.84 -13.00
N GLY A 101 10.02 19.00 -12.42
CA GLY A 101 9.39 20.31 -12.25
C GLY A 101 7.87 20.33 -12.41
N PRO A 102 7.21 21.46 -12.11
CA PRO A 102 5.77 21.60 -12.20
C PRO A 102 5.28 21.47 -13.65
N ILE A 103 4.18 20.74 -13.84
CA ILE A 103 3.56 20.56 -15.17
C ILE A 103 2.75 21.79 -15.57
N LYS A 104 2.06 22.39 -14.59
CA LYS A 104 1.23 23.58 -14.76
C LYS A 104 1.56 24.59 -13.68
N ILE A 105 1.82 25.83 -14.10
CA ILE A 105 1.91 26.97 -13.21
C ILE A 105 0.50 27.44 -12.85
N ILE A 106 0.21 27.50 -11.56
CA ILE A 106 -1.10 27.88 -11.04
C ILE A 106 -1.04 29.35 -10.62
N ASP A 107 -1.93 30.15 -11.22
CA ASP A 107 -2.16 31.54 -10.84
C ASP A 107 -3.10 31.56 -9.62
N PRO A 108 -2.63 31.93 -8.42
CA PRO A 108 -3.42 31.86 -7.18
C PRO A 108 -4.68 32.72 -7.23
N GLU A 109 -4.64 33.84 -7.98
CA GLU A 109 -5.76 34.77 -8.08
C GLU A 109 -6.91 34.20 -8.92
N LYS A 110 -6.61 33.26 -9.83
CA LYS A 110 -7.60 32.58 -10.68
C LYS A 110 -8.20 31.33 -10.05
N VAL A 111 -7.72 30.92 -8.88
CA VAL A 111 -8.28 29.77 -8.16
C VAL A 111 -9.64 30.17 -7.58
N SER A 112 -10.70 29.43 -7.94
CA SER A 112 -12.05 29.70 -7.43
C SER A 112 -12.07 29.65 -5.89
N LYS A 113 -12.63 30.69 -5.27
CA LYS A 113 -12.80 30.77 -3.81
C LYS A 113 -13.99 29.93 -3.33
N THR A 114 -14.96 29.66 -4.20
CA THR A 114 -16.14 28.84 -3.92
C THR A 114 -15.99 27.44 -4.52
N PRO A 115 -16.50 26.39 -3.85
CA PRO A 115 -16.50 25.04 -4.39
C PRO A 115 -17.47 24.91 -5.57
N ASP A 116 -17.21 23.95 -6.46
CA ASP A 116 -18.14 23.59 -7.51
C ASP A 116 -19.45 23.03 -6.90
N ALA A 117 -20.59 23.30 -7.53
CA ALA A 117 -21.86 22.77 -7.07
C ALA A 117 -21.91 21.23 -7.20
N LEU A 118 -22.38 20.57 -6.15
CA LEU A 118 -22.72 19.15 -6.22
C LEU A 118 -24.08 18.96 -6.89
N ILE A 119 -24.34 17.74 -7.34
CA ILE A 119 -25.68 17.35 -7.80
C ILE A 119 -26.69 17.47 -6.64
N GLU A 120 -27.93 17.82 -6.96
CA GLU A 120 -29.01 17.99 -5.99
C GLU A 120 -29.11 16.79 -5.04
N GLY A 121 -29.30 17.08 -3.75
CA GLY A 121 -29.38 16.08 -2.68
C GLY A 121 -28.05 15.76 -2.01
N PHE A 122 -26.94 16.40 -2.42
CA PHE A 122 -25.65 16.34 -1.75
C PHE A 122 -25.11 17.71 -1.42
N GLU A 123 -24.32 17.79 -0.35
CA GLU A 123 -23.66 19.01 0.10
C GLU A 123 -22.22 18.70 0.53
N TRP A 124 -21.34 19.68 0.29
CA TRP A 124 -19.96 19.62 0.78
C TRP A 124 -19.94 19.74 2.30
N THR A 125 -19.03 19.01 2.94
CA THR A 125 -18.71 19.17 4.35
C THR A 125 -17.19 19.18 4.53
N THR A 126 -16.74 19.79 5.61
CA THR A 126 -15.34 19.83 6.02
C THR A 126 -15.28 19.12 7.35
N LEU A 127 -14.55 18.01 7.43
CA LEU A 127 -14.52 17.17 8.61
C LEU A 127 -13.50 17.71 9.61
N ASP A 128 -13.95 18.00 10.82
CA ASP A 128 -13.10 18.37 11.95
C ASP A 128 -12.84 17.15 12.83
N LEU A 129 -11.65 16.56 12.70
CA LEU A 129 -11.32 15.31 13.38
C LEU A 129 -10.96 15.50 14.87
N THR A 130 -10.97 16.75 15.37
CA THR A 130 -10.99 16.99 16.82
C THR A 130 -12.38 16.74 17.42
N ASN A 131 -13.41 16.60 16.58
CA ASN A 131 -14.75 16.21 16.98
C ASN A 131 -14.92 14.70 16.84
N ASP A 132 -15.17 14.02 17.96
CA ASP A 132 -15.31 12.56 18.02
C ASP A 132 -16.47 12.03 17.16
N ASP A 133 -17.54 12.80 16.98
CA ASP A 133 -18.68 12.42 16.15
C ASP A 133 -18.30 12.42 14.66
N GLU A 134 -17.58 13.44 14.20
CA GLU A 134 -17.14 13.52 12.81
C GLU A 134 -16.04 12.50 12.50
N LEU A 135 -15.15 12.22 13.46
CA LEU A 135 -14.20 11.12 13.38
C LEU A 135 -14.92 9.76 13.32
N GLN A 136 -15.98 9.56 14.12
CA GLN A 136 -16.82 8.37 14.05
C GLN A 136 -17.48 8.22 12.67
N GLU A 137 -17.99 9.30 12.08
CA GLU A 137 -18.59 9.24 10.75
C GLU A 137 -17.58 8.86 9.65
N LEU A 138 -16.37 9.42 9.69
CA LEU A 138 -15.29 9.05 8.77
C LEU A 138 -14.91 7.58 8.96
N TRP A 139 -14.76 7.16 10.22
CA TRP A 139 -14.47 5.78 10.59
C TRP A 139 -15.53 4.82 10.06
N ASP A 140 -16.82 5.14 10.20
CA ASP A 140 -17.93 4.32 9.68
C ASP A 140 -17.88 4.22 8.16
N LEU A 141 -17.71 5.35 7.47
CA LEU A 141 -17.61 5.38 6.01
C LEU A 141 -16.46 4.47 5.52
N LEU A 142 -15.27 4.58 6.11
CA LEU A 142 -14.11 3.77 5.74
C LEU A 142 -14.32 2.30 6.10
N THR A 143 -14.76 2.03 7.33
CA THR A 143 -14.97 0.67 7.82
C THR A 143 -15.94 -0.11 6.95
N TYR A 144 -16.99 0.51 6.38
CA TYR A 144 -18.00 -0.22 5.60
C TYR A 144 -17.83 -0.11 4.08
N HIS A 145 -17.02 0.82 3.59
CA HIS A 145 -16.94 1.14 2.16
C HIS A 145 -15.53 1.37 1.61
N TYR A 146 -14.47 1.19 2.41
CA TYR A 146 -13.10 1.30 1.92
C TYR A 146 -12.62 0.00 1.26
N VAL A 147 -11.32 -0.04 0.91
CA VAL A 147 -10.65 -1.11 0.15
C VAL A 147 -11.00 -2.50 0.70
N GLU A 148 -11.42 -3.36 -0.22
CA GLU A 148 -11.68 -4.78 -0.02
C GLU A 148 -10.73 -5.55 -0.94
N ASP A 149 -10.28 -6.72 -0.51
CA ASP A 149 -9.58 -7.63 -1.41
C ASP A 149 -10.52 -8.14 -2.52
N ASP A 150 -9.95 -8.64 -3.61
CA ASP A 150 -10.71 -9.05 -4.81
C ASP A 150 -11.76 -10.14 -4.51
N ASN A 151 -11.56 -10.91 -3.43
CA ASN A 151 -12.46 -11.96 -2.97
C ASN A 151 -13.40 -11.51 -1.84
N ALA A 152 -13.31 -10.25 -1.39
CA ALA A 152 -14.06 -9.68 -0.27
C ALA A 152 -13.98 -10.52 1.04
N MET A 153 -12.85 -11.17 1.28
CA MET A 153 -12.55 -11.91 2.51
C MET A 153 -12.01 -10.99 3.61
N PHE A 154 -11.30 -9.92 3.22
CA PHE A 154 -10.62 -8.99 4.09
C PHE A 154 -10.95 -7.55 3.73
N ARG A 155 -11.13 -6.73 4.76
CA ARG A 155 -11.35 -5.29 4.59
C ARG A 155 -10.53 -4.52 5.61
N PHE A 156 -9.86 -3.46 5.17
CA PHE A 156 -9.09 -2.63 6.10
C PHE A 156 -9.99 -2.08 7.21
N ARG A 157 -9.49 -2.17 8.43
CA ARG A 157 -10.12 -1.71 9.66
C ARG A 157 -9.19 -0.69 10.32
N TYR A 158 -9.17 0.52 9.78
CA TYR A 158 -8.52 1.64 10.44
C TYR A 158 -9.18 1.88 11.79
N SER A 159 -8.40 1.95 12.88
CA SER A 159 -8.93 2.40 14.17
C SER A 159 -9.11 3.91 14.16
N LYS A 160 -9.93 4.45 15.07
CA LYS A 160 -10.03 5.90 15.27
C LYS A 160 -8.67 6.50 15.63
N SER A 161 -7.91 5.80 16.49
CA SER A 161 -6.55 6.16 16.88
C SER A 161 -5.64 6.29 15.65
N PHE A 162 -5.75 5.35 14.69
CA PHE A 162 -5.01 5.42 13.43
C PHE A 162 -5.42 6.62 12.59
N LEU A 163 -6.72 6.85 12.37
CA LEU A 163 -7.20 7.96 11.55
C LEU A 163 -6.78 9.30 12.14
N HIS A 164 -6.86 9.46 13.46
CA HIS A 164 -6.38 10.65 14.15
C HIS A 164 -4.85 10.80 13.98
N TRP A 165 -4.07 9.72 14.16
CA TRP A 165 -2.63 9.74 13.95
C TRP A 165 -2.25 10.11 12.49
N ALA A 166 -2.93 9.52 11.50
CA ALA A 166 -2.64 9.75 10.08
C ALA A 166 -3.08 11.12 9.56
N LEU A 167 -4.23 11.64 10.04
CA LEU A 167 -4.84 12.85 9.49
C LEU A 167 -4.57 14.12 10.30
N MET A 168 -3.95 14.00 11.48
CA MET A 168 -3.60 15.14 12.32
C MET A 168 -2.08 15.32 12.45
N SER A 169 -1.36 15.13 11.35
CA SER A 169 0.07 15.38 11.26
C SER A 169 0.41 16.87 11.46
N PRO A 170 1.67 17.22 11.82
CA PRO A 170 2.05 18.62 11.99
C PRO A 170 1.69 19.49 10.79
N GLY A 171 0.94 20.57 11.05
CA GLY A 171 0.46 21.49 10.01
C GLY A 171 -0.86 21.09 9.33
N TRP A 172 -1.49 19.98 9.75
CA TRP A 172 -2.79 19.55 9.24
C TRP A 172 -3.83 20.69 9.24
N ARG A 173 -4.78 20.60 8.30
CA ARG A 173 -5.85 21.58 8.14
C ARG A 173 -7.15 20.84 7.92
N LYS A 174 -8.18 21.14 8.71
CA LYS A 174 -9.51 20.55 8.53
C LYS A 174 -10.06 20.76 7.13
N GLU A 175 -9.70 21.88 6.47
CA GLU A 175 -10.09 22.18 5.10
C GLU A 175 -9.68 21.08 4.11
N TRP A 176 -8.64 20.31 4.41
CA TRP A 176 -8.18 19.20 3.58
C TRP A 176 -8.85 17.85 3.90
N HIS A 177 -9.73 17.80 4.89
CA HIS A 177 -10.59 16.64 5.16
C HIS A 177 -11.95 16.88 4.52
N VAL A 178 -12.03 16.61 3.22
CA VAL A 178 -13.22 16.92 2.42
C VAL A 178 -14.21 15.77 2.50
N GLY A 179 -15.45 16.07 2.84
CA GLY A 179 -16.55 15.12 2.86
C GLY A 179 -17.71 15.54 1.97
N VAL A 180 -18.57 14.59 1.64
CA VAL A 180 -19.88 14.82 1.01
C VAL A 180 -20.96 14.17 1.87
N ARG A 181 -21.96 14.96 2.26
CA ARG A 181 -23.14 14.48 2.99
C ARG A 181 -24.36 14.46 2.07
N ALA A 182 -25.27 13.52 2.32
CA ALA A 182 -26.60 13.57 1.72
C ALA A 182 -27.44 14.63 2.45
N THR A 183 -28.01 15.60 1.72
CA THR A 183 -28.67 16.78 2.32
C THR A 183 -29.84 16.42 3.24
N LYS A 184 -30.61 15.36 2.92
CA LYS A 184 -31.80 14.94 3.70
C LYS A 184 -31.44 14.18 4.98
N SER A 185 -30.53 13.21 4.89
CA SER A 185 -30.18 12.33 6.02
C SER A 185 -28.95 12.80 6.80
N LYS A 186 -28.22 13.79 6.27
CA LYS A 186 -26.93 14.29 6.76
C LYS A 186 -25.82 13.24 6.88
N LYS A 187 -26.06 12.03 6.39
CA LYS A 187 -25.07 10.93 6.40
C LYS A 187 -23.88 11.25 5.49
N LEU A 188 -22.67 11.04 6.00
CA LEU A 188 -21.44 11.07 5.19
C LEU A 188 -21.43 9.91 4.18
N VAL A 189 -21.25 10.24 2.90
CA VAL A 189 -21.31 9.27 1.78
C VAL A 189 -20.05 9.22 0.93
N ALA A 190 -19.16 10.19 1.07
CA ALA A 190 -17.83 10.15 0.47
C ALA A 190 -16.86 11.04 1.25
N SER A 191 -15.57 10.70 1.17
CA SER A 191 -14.48 11.49 1.71
C SER A 191 -13.24 11.45 0.82
N ILE A 192 -12.39 12.46 0.95
CA ILE A 192 -11.01 12.48 0.48
C ILE A 192 -10.21 13.36 1.45
N CYS A 193 -9.06 12.89 1.90
CA CYS A 193 -8.27 13.58 2.92
C CYS A 193 -6.89 13.93 2.38
N GLY A 194 -6.37 15.06 2.86
CA GLY A 194 -5.01 15.48 2.58
C GLY A 194 -4.31 15.97 3.85
N VAL A 195 -3.02 15.68 3.96
CA VAL A 195 -2.14 16.23 5.00
C VAL A 195 -0.93 16.90 4.37
N PRO A 196 -0.37 17.95 4.97
CA PRO A 196 0.84 18.58 4.42
C PRO A 196 2.04 17.69 4.70
N THR A 197 2.99 17.70 3.78
CA THR A 197 4.30 17.10 3.99
C THR A 197 5.32 17.78 3.07
N GLU A 198 6.60 17.64 3.40
CA GLU A 198 7.68 17.99 2.49
C GLU A 198 8.32 16.70 1.94
N ILE A 199 8.50 16.64 0.63
CA ILE A 199 9.21 15.54 -0.02
C ILE A 199 10.42 16.06 -0.78
N ARG A 200 11.38 15.19 -1.06
CA ARG A 200 12.46 15.41 -2.02
C ARG A 200 12.24 14.53 -3.23
N VAL A 201 12.31 15.14 -4.41
CA VAL A 201 12.35 14.44 -5.69
C VAL A 201 13.67 14.78 -6.35
N ARG A 202 14.63 13.84 -6.32
CA ARG A 202 16.01 14.04 -6.82
C ARG A 202 16.64 15.33 -6.27
N ASP A 203 16.69 15.40 -4.94
CA ASP A 203 17.18 16.54 -4.14
C ASP A 203 16.33 17.81 -4.15
N GLN A 204 15.34 17.94 -5.05
CA GLN A 204 14.44 19.08 -5.04
C GLN A 204 13.39 18.93 -3.94
N LYS A 205 13.45 19.80 -2.93
CA LYS A 205 12.45 19.88 -1.87
C LYS A 205 11.15 20.50 -2.39
N LEU A 206 10.04 19.82 -2.14
CA LEU A 206 8.71 20.22 -2.55
C LEU A 206 7.77 20.17 -1.35
N LYS A 207 7.03 21.26 -1.13
CA LYS A 207 5.85 21.24 -0.27
C LYS A 207 4.71 20.61 -1.04
N VAL A 208 4.19 19.50 -0.52
CA VAL A 208 3.11 18.75 -1.17
C VAL A 208 2.00 18.46 -0.17
N THR A 209 0.83 18.12 -0.70
CA THR A 209 -0.21 17.47 0.09
C THR A 209 -0.15 15.97 -0.16
N GLU A 210 0.01 15.18 0.89
CA GLU A 210 -0.17 13.73 0.81
C GLU A 210 -1.68 13.42 0.79
N ILE A 211 -2.17 12.84 -0.30
CA ILE A 211 -3.59 12.53 -0.47
C ILE A 211 -3.83 11.05 -0.18
N ASN A 212 -4.75 10.79 0.74
CA ASN A 212 -5.15 9.45 1.13
C ASN A 212 -6.66 9.40 1.50
N PHE A 213 -7.17 8.21 1.84
CA PHE A 213 -8.53 7.99 2.32
C PHE A 213 -9.65 8.47 1.36
N LEU A 214 -9.41 8.38 0.05
CA LEU A 214 -10.47 8.55 -0.95
C LEU A 214 -11.47 7.39 -0.84
N CYS A 215 -12.65 7.67 -0.27
CA CYS A 215 -13.69 6.67 -0.08
C CYS A 215 -15.02 7.16 -0.64
N ILE A 216 -15.73 6.27 -1.32
CA ILE A 216 -17.08 6.53 -1.82
C ILE A 216 -17.95 5.36 -1.41
N HIS A 217 -19.07 5.69 -0.76
CA HIS A 217 -20.08 4.72 -0.37
C HIS A 217 -20.46 3.83 -1.56
N LYS A 218 -20.49 2.50 -1.37
CA LYS A 218 -20.62 1.51 -2.46
C LYS A 218 -21.76 1.81 -3.45
N LYS A 219 -22.92 2.23 -2.94
CA LYS A 219 -24.12 2.59 -3.75
C LYS A 219 -23.91 3.79 -4.70
N LEU A 220 -22.89 4.62 -4.48
CA LEU A 220 -22.58 5.80 -5.29
C LEU A 220 -21.35 5.61 -6.19
N ARG A 221 -20.73 4.42 -6.16
CA ARG A 221 -19.61 4.08 -7.06
C ARG A 221 -20.08 4.09 -8.53
N SER A 222 -19.13 4.30 -9.44
CA SER A 222 -19.39 4.41 -10.89
C SER A 222 -20.27 5.60 -11.31
N LYS A 223 -20.53 6.57 -10.42
CA LYS A 223 -21.25 7.83 -10.71
C LYS A 223 -20.34 9.04 -10.92
N ARG A 224 -19.04 8.81 -11.11
CA ARG A 224 -18.00 9.85 -11.34
C ARG A 224 -17.86 10.88 -10.20
N LEU A 225 -18.17 10.50 -8.96
CA LEU A 225 -17.98 11.36 -7.80
C LEU A 225 -16.49 11.53 -7.40
N ALA A 226 -15.65 10.53 -7.64
CA ALA A 226 -14.20 10.63 -7.36
C ALA A 226 -13.51 11.81 -8.08
N PRO A 227 -13.69 12.02 -9.40
CA PRO A 227 -13.24 13.23 -10.08
C PRO A 227 -13.66 14.55 -9.42
N VAL A 228 -14.88 14.61 -8.89
CA VAL A 228 -15.42 15.83 -8.24
C VAL A 228 -14.72 16.07 -6.91
N LEU A 229 -14.52 15.02 -6.11
CA LEU A 229 -13.74 15.06 -4.87
C LEU A 229 -12.30 15.51 -5.11
N ILE A 230 -11.62 14.92 -6.12
CA ILE A 230 -10.24 15.25 -6.48
C ILE A 230 -10.12 16.72 -6.90
N LYS A 231 -11.05 17.24 -7.70
CA LYS A 231 -11.08 18.66 -8.08
C LYS A 231 -11.24 19.57 -6.86
N GLU A 232 -12.13 19.22 -5.95
CA GLU A 232 -12.39 20.05 -4.76
C GLU A 232 -11.19 20.07 -3.80
N ILE A 233 -10.59 18.92 -3.48
CA ILE A 233 -9.39 18.91 -2.63
C ILE A 233 -8.23 19.66 -3.29
N THR A 234 -8.07 19.52 -4.62
CA THR A 234 -7.06 20.27 -5.38
C THR A 234 -7.28 21.78 -5.26
N ARG A 235 -8.53 22.25 -5.42
CA ARG A 235 -8.88 23.67 -5.25
C ARG A 235 -8.53 24.18 -3.85
N ARG A 236 -8.84 23.41 -2.79
CA ARG A 236 -8.52 23.77 -1.40
C ARG A 236 -7.01 23.79 -1.11
N CYS A 237 -6.24 22.89 -1.72
CA CYS A 237 -4.78 22.91 -1.64
C CYS A 237 -4.20 24.15 -2.33
N TYR A 238 -4.68 24.47 -3.54
CA TYR A 238 -4.25 25.65 -4.30
C TYR A 238 -4.54 26.96 -3.56
N LEU A 239 -5.70 27.07 -2.89
CA LEU A 239 -6.02 28.24 -2.05
C LEU A 239 -5.09 28.39 -0.83
N SER A 240 -4.48 27.29 -0.38
CA SER A 240 -3.50 27.28 0.71
C SER A 240 -2.06 27.45 0.22
N GLY A 241 -1.84 27.66 -1.09
CA GLY A 241 -0.51 27.86 -1.67
C GLY A 241 0.29 26.58 -1.92
N ILE A 242 -0.34 25.41 -1.89
CA ILE A 242 0.29 24.12 -2.20
C ILE A 242 -0.22 23.61 -3.54
N TYR A 243 0.67 23.39 -4.49
CA TYR A 243 0.31 23.12 -5.89
C TYR A 243 0.67 21.72 -6.38
N GLN A 244 1.29 20.91 -5.53
CA GLN A 244 1.70 19.54 -5.82
C GLN A 244 1.14 18.60 -4.76
N ALA A 245 0.96 17.33 -5.13
CA ALA A 245 0.53 16.29 -4.20
C ALA A 245 1.28 14.98 -4.45
N VAL A 246 1.39 14.15 -3.42
CA VAL A 246 1.82 12.75 -3.54
C VAL A 246 0.66 11.86 -3.18
N TYR A 247 0.48 10.78 -3.94
CA TYR A 247 -0.58 9.81 -3.67
C TYR A 247 -0.18 8.44 -4.19
N THR A 248 -0.81 7.41 -3.63
CA THR A 248 -0.64 6.04 -4.08
C THR A 248 -1.96 5.38 -4.44
N ALA A 249 -1.91 4.40 -5.34
CA ALA A 249 -3.05 3.57 -5.67
C ALA A 249 -2.60 2.14 -6.00
N GLY A 250 -3.44 1.15 -5.70
CA GLY A 250 -3.24 -0.22 -6.16
C GLY A 250 -3.65 -0.44 -7.62
N VAL A 251 -4.37 0.51 -8.23
CA VAL A 251 -4.70 0.51 -9.65
C VAL A 251 -3.74 1.40 -10.44
N VAL A 252 -3.47 1.03 -11.68
CA VAL A 252 -2.63 1.83 -12.58
C VAL A 252 -3.42 3.02 -13.12
N LEU A 253 -2.88 4.22 -12.87
CA LEU A 253 -3.34 5.51 -13.38
C LEU A 253 -2.23 6.14 -14.23
N PRO A 254 -2.53 7.12 -15.09
CA PRO A 254 -1.49 7.86 -15.79
C PRO A 254 -0.81 8.91 -14.90
N THR A 255 0.51 8.92 -14.73
CA THR A 255 1.47 7.81 -14.95
C THR A 255 2.27 7.63 -13.66
N PRO A 256 2.50 6.38 -13.18
CA PRO A 256 3.23 6.18 -11.94
C PRO A 256 4.68 6.66 -12.07
N VAL A 257 5.17 7.33 -11.03
CA VAL A 257 6.59 7.65 -10.87
C VAL A 257 7.37 6.41 -10.43
N SER A 258 6.72 5.51 -9.69
CA SER A 258 7.29 4.20 -9.33
C SER A 258 6.20 3.19 -9.00
N SER A 259 6.57 1.92 -8.96
CA SER A 259 5.71 0.80 -8.57
C SER A 259 6.48 -0.13 -7.65
N CYS A 260 5.95 -0.36 -6.45
CA CYS A 260 6.51 -1.28 -5.46
C CYS A 260 5.57 -2.47 -5.28
N ARG A 261 6.10 -3.63 -4.90
CA ARG A 261 5.28 -4.84 -4.65
C ARG A 261 5.16 -5.10 -3.16
N TYR A 262 3.97 -5.52 -2.73
CA TYR A 262 3.77 -5.98 -1.35
C TYR A 262 4.40 -7.36 -1.10
N TYR A 263 4.91 -7.53 0.10
CA TYR A 263 5.53 -8.74 0.62
C TYR A 263 5.02 -8.99 2.03
N HIS A 264 4.83 -10.27 2.37
CA HIS A 264 4.21 -10.70 3.62
C HIS A 264 5.08 -11.72 4.34
N ARG A 265 5.33 -11.48 5.63
CA ARG A 265 6.02 -12.41 6.51
C ARG A 265 5.05 -12.94 7.57
N PRO A 266 4.63 -14.22 7.48
CA PRO A 266 3.74 -14.85 8.47
C PRO A 266 4.37 -14.90 9.88
N LEU A 267 3.73 -14.29 10.87
CA LEU A 267 4.14 -14.37 12.28
C LEU A 267 3.34 -15.46 13.02
N ASP A 268 2.03 -15.55 12.72
CA ASP A 268 1.15 -16.67 13.05
C ASP A 268 0.61 -17.32 11.78
N TRP A 269 1.42 -18.19 11.19
CA TRP A 269 1.07 -18.89 9.95
C TRP A 269 -0.21 -19.74 10.09
N LEU A 270 -0.48 -20.31 11.28
CA LEU A 270 -1.65 -21.17 11.45
C LEU A 270 -2.94 -20.35 11.40
N LYS A 271 -2.99 -19.22 12.12
CA LYS A 271 -4.13 -18.30 12.02
C LYS A 271 -4.33 -17.82 10.59
N LEU A 272 -3.26 -17.38 9.93
CA LEU A 272 -3.33 -16.89 8.54
C LEU A 272 -3.80 -17.97 7.55
N TYR A 273 -3.43 -19.23 7.78
CA TYR A 273 -3.95 -20.35 6.99
C TYR A 273 -5.43 -20.63 7.27
N GLU A 274 -5.86 -20.61 8.54
CA GLU A 274 -7.25 -20.87 8.93
C GLU A 274 -8.23 -19.88 8.28
N ILE A 275 -7.84 -18.61 8.18
CA ILE A 275 -8.66 -17.54 7.59
C ILE A 275 -8.50 -17.39 6.07
N GLY A 276 -7.67 -18.22 5.42
CA GLY A 276 -7.47 -18.17 3.97
C GLY A 276 -6.49 -17.11 3.46
N PHE A 277 -5.81 -16.37 4.34
CA PHE A 277 -4.77 -15.39 3.95
C PHE A 277 -3.51 -16.08 3.41
N SER A 278 -3.12 -17.20 4.00
CA SER A 278 -1.95 -17.99 3.57
C SER A 278 -2.37 -19.34 3.00
N HIS A 279 -1.76 -19.74 1.89
CA HIS A 279 -1.96 -21.07 1.32
C HIS A 279 -0.96 -22.09 1.89
N LEU A 280 -1.35 -23.38 1.90
CA LEU A 280 -0.45 -24.48 2.19
C LEU A 280 0.25 -24.93 0.89
N PRO A 281 1.59 -24.78 0.77
CA PRO A 281 2.30 -25.20 -0.43
C PRO A 281 2.19 -26.72 -0.67
N ARG A 282 2.14 -27.13 -1.94
CA ARG A 282 2.14 -28.55 -2.33
C ARG A 282 3.36 -29.26 -1.73
N GLY A 283 3.16 -30.44 -1.15
CA GLY A 283 4.23 -31.21 -0.50
C GLY A 283 4.68 -30.68 0.88
N SER A 284 3.93 -29.75 1.47
CA SER A 284 4.15 -29.28 2.84
C SER A 284 3.06 -29.74 3.80
N THR A 285 3.31 -29.64 5.10
CA THR A 285 2.32 -29.84 6.16
C THR A 285 2.15 -28.56 7.00
N LYS A 286 1.07 -28.45 7.77
CA LYS A 286 0.87 -27.33 8.71
C LYS A 286 2.02 -27.20 9.70
N ALA A 287 2.45 -28.32 10.29
CA ALA A 287 3.58 -28.36 11.21
C ALA A 287 4.87 -27.83 10.56
N ARG A 288 5.17 -28.25 9.32
CA ARG A 288 6.34 -27.77 8.58
C ARG A 288 6.31 -26.25 8.35
N GLN A 289 5.13 -25.69 8.07
CA GLN A 289 4.99 -24.24 7.87
C GLN A 289 5.08 -23.46 9.17
N ILE A 290 4.52 -23.97 10.28
CA ILE A 290 4.70 -23.39 11.61
C ILE A 290 6.20 -23.34 11.96
N THR A 291 6.92 -24.45 11.78
CA THR A 291 8.36 -24.52 12.05
C THR A 291 9.17 -23.61 11.12
N ARG A 292 8.84 -23.56 9.81
CA ARG A 292 9.53 -22.70 8.83
C ARG A 292 9.43 -21.22 9.20
N ASN A 293 8.28 -20.79 9.69
CA ASN A 293 7.99 -19.40 10.02
C ASN A 293 8.30 -19.03 11.48
N HIS A 294 8.76 -20.00 12.29
CA HIS A 294 9.16 -19.78 13.67
C HIS A 294 10.23 -18.67 13.77
N LEU A 295 10.14 -17.89 14.85
CA LEU A 295 11.04 -16.80 15.20
C LEU A 295 11.50 -17.02 16.64
N ALA A 296 12.72 -16.57 16.95
CA ALA A 296 13.26 -16.64 18.29
C ALA A 296 12.43 -15.83 19.31
N SER A 297 12.58 -16.13 20.60
CA SER A 297 11.88 -15.43 21.69
C SER A 297 12.56 -14.12 22.10
N HIS A 298 13.82 -13.91 21.76
CA HIS A 298 14.60 -12.72 22.12
C HIS A 298 15.26 -12.11 20.89
N THR A 299 15.35 -10.79 20.89
CA THR A 299 16.10 -10.02 19.90
C THR A 299 17.61 -10.24 20.10
N SER A 300 18.39 -10.08 19.03
CA SER A 300 19.82 -10.36 19.05
C SER A 300 20.70 -9.10 19.07
N THR A 301 20.15 -7.95 18.66
CA THR A 301 20.89 -6.70 18.54
C THR A 301 21.14 -6.08 19.94
N PRO A 302 22.40 -5.94 20.38
CA PRO A 302 22.72 -5.25 21.63
C PRO A 302 22.29 -3.78 21.57
N GLY A 303 21.83 -3.23 22.70
CA GLY A 303 21.40 -1.83 22.78
C GLY A 303 20.03 -1.53 22.16
N LEU A 304 19.34 -2.53 21.57
CA LEU A 304 18.00 -2.36 21.02
C LEU A 304 16.97 -2.11 22.14
N ARG A 305 16.28 -0.96 22.07
CA ARG A 305 15.24 -0.55 23.01
C ARG A 305 14.14 0.25 22.33
N PRO A 306 12.96 0.43 22.94
CA PRO A 306 11.96 1.37 22.46
C PRO A 306 12.53 2.79 22.31
N MET A 307 12.06 3.51 21.29
CA MET A 307 12.37 4.93 21.09
C MET A 307 11.73 5.77 22.21
N GLU A 308 12.49 6.72 22.73
CA GLU A 308 12.05 7.67 23.75
C GLU A 308 12.11 9.12 23.22
N ALA A 309 11.46 10.05 23.91
CA ALA A 309 11.45 11.47 23.51
C ALA A 309 12.85 12.10 23.41
N LYS A 310 13.81 11.62 24.22
CA LYS A 310 15.21 12.09 24.18
C LYS A 310 15.94 11.71 22.88
N ASP A 311 15.45 10.71 22.16
CA ASP A 311 16.09 10.18 20.96
C ASP A 311 15.65 10.92 19.69
N ILE A 312 14.62 11.77 19.75
CA ILE A 312 13.98 12.42 18.59
C ILE A 312 15.03 13.09 17.69
N ASP A 313 15.93 13.88 18.28
CA ASP A 313 16.91 14.65 17.50
C ASP A 313 17.96 13.74 16.83
N ALA A 314 18.39 12.67 17.51
CA ALA A 314 19.32 11.69 16.95
C ALA A 314 18.68 10.84 15.85
N VAL A 315 17.42 10.40 16.05
CA VAL A 315 16.64 9.66 15.05
C VAL A 315 16.36 10.53 13.83
N LYS A 316 16.00 11.81 14.03
CA LYS A 316 15.80 12.76 12.92
C LYS A 316 17.06 12.88 12.07
N ASP A 317 18.21 13.11 12.69
CA ASP A 317 19.48 13.24 11.98
C ASP A 317 19.81 11.99 11.17
N LEU A 318 19.75 10.82 11.80
CA LEU A 318 20.04 9.54 11.17
C LEU A 318 19.07 9.24 10.02
N LEU A 319 17.76 9.41 10.24
CA LEU A 319 16.74 9.13 9.24
C LEU A 319 16.80 10.10 8.06
N GLU A 320 17.06 11.38 8.28
CA GLU A 320 17.24 12.36 7.20
C GLU A 320 18.46 12.03 6.33
N ARG A 321 19.61 11.71 6.94
CA ARG A 321 20.82 11.29 6.19
C ARG A 321 20.58 10.01 5.41
N TYR A 322 19.89 9.05 6.02
CA TYR A 322 19.59 7.77 5.38
C TYR A 322 18.60 7.95 4.22
N SER A 323 17.57 8.77 4.42
CA SER A 323 16.50 9.00 3.45
C SER A 323 16.97 9.73 2.19
N GLN A 324 17.99 10.59 2.31
CA GLN A 324 18.60 11.29 1.16
C GLN A 324 19.27 10.35 0.15
N ARG A 325 19.51 9.09 0.50
CA ARG A 325 19.99 8.07 -0.45
C ARG A 325 18.93 7.67 -1.48
N PHE A 326 17.65 8.00 -1.25
CA PHE A 326 16.54 7.64 -2.14
C PHE A 326 16.09 8.80 -3.02
N ALA A 327 15.78 8.53 -4.29
CA ALA A 327 15.36 9.55 -5.25
C ALA A 327 14.01 10.22 -4.93
N LEU A 328 13.09 9.54 -4.26
CA LEU A 328 11.80 10.08 -3.79
C LEU A 328 11.67 9.85 -2.29
N ASN A 329 11.99 10.81 -1.45
CA ASN A 329 11.97 10.65 0.01
C ASN A 329 11.18 11.74 0.73
N GLN A 330 10.83 11.52 2.00
CA GLN A 330 10.24 12.55 2.85
C GLN A 330 11.35 13.43 3.45
N ALA A 331 11.07 14.73 3.59
CA ALA A 331 11.92 15.70 4.27
C ALA A 331 11.37 15.98 5.66
N PHE A 332 11.87 15.24 6.65
CA PHE A 332 11.34 15.25 8.00
C PHE A 332 11.74 16.49 8.79
N THR A 333 10.73 17.12 9.39
CA THR A 333 10.88 18.05 10.50
C THR A 333 10.98 17.29 11.84
N ARG A 334 11.37 17.99 12.90
CA ARG A 334 11.47 17.38 14.23
C ARG A 334 10.10 17.00 14.78
N GLU A 335 9.12 17.86 14.54
CA GLU A 335 7.73 17.70 14.93
C GLU A 335 7.11 16.48 14.23
N GLU A 336 7.46 16.24 12.97
CA GLU A 336 7.04 15.04 12.24
C GLU A 336 7.66 13.77 12.80
N ILE A 337 8.96 13.76 13.17
CA ILE A 337 9.57 12.60 13.81
C ILE A 337 8.88 12.27 15.14
N GLU A 338 8.58 13.30 15.95
CA GLU A 338 7.84 13.13 17.19
C GLU A 338 6.43 12.58 16.95
N HIS A 339 5.70 13.13 15.98
CA HIS A 339 4.33 12.70 15.68
C HIS A 339 4.25 11.29 15.07
N TRP A 340 5.14 10.99 14.12
CA TRP A 340 5.09 9.76 13.34
C TRP A 340 5.73 8.57 14.03
N LEU A 341 6.81 8.78 14.79
CA LEU A 341 7.64 7.67 15.30
C LEU A 341 7.55 7.50 16.81
N LEU A 342 7.31 8.56 17.59
CA LEU A 342 7.21 8.42 19.04
C LEU A 342 5.81 7.94 19.44
N HIS A 343 5.74 6.77 20.06
CA HIS A 343 4.51 6.34 20.72
C HIS A 343 4.30 7.15 22.00
N LYS A 344 3.18 7.88 22.06
CA LYS A 344 2.68 8.54 23.27
C LYS A 344 1.59 7.65 23.87
N ASP A 345 1.84 7.13 25.07
CA ASP A 345 0.85 6.34 25.81
C ASP A 345 -0.24 7.30 26.31
N GLU A 346 -1.42 7.22 25.69
CA GLU A 346 -2.57 8.06 25.99
C GLU A 346 -3.75 7.17 26.38
N ALA A 347 -4.33 7.43 27.56
CA ALA A 347 -5.44 6.65 28.07
C ALA A 347 -6.62 6.64 27.08
N GLY A 348 -7.07 5.44 26.69
CA GLY A 348 -8.20 5.26 25.78
C GLY A 348 -7.84 5.31 24.29
N LYS A 349 -6.56 5.46 23.92
CA LYS A 349 -6.09 5.35 22.53
C LYS A 349 -5.32 4.05 22.31
N ASP A 350 -5.55 3.44 21.15
CA ASP A 350 -4.77 2.28 20.73
C ASP A 350 -3.38 2.72 20.27
N GLN A 351 -2.36 1.91 20.57
CA GLN A 351 -1.05 2.10 19.98
C GLN A 351 -1.11 1.88 18.46
N VAL A 352 -0.62 2.86 17.69
CA VAL A 352 -0.60 2.83 16.23
C VAL A 352 0.78 2.51 15.68
N VAL A 353 1.84 2.98 16.33
CA VAL A 353 3.23 2.84 15.86
C VAL A 353 4.12 2.23 16.94
N TRP A 354 5.07 1.40 16.51
CA TRP A 354 6.15 0.85 17.33
C TRP A 354 7.46 1.30 16.71
N SER A 355 8.28 2.00 17.48
CA SER A 355 9.60 2.47 17.06
C SER A 355 10.64 2.03 18.06
N TYR A 356 11.77 1.55 17.54
CA TYR A 356 12.89 1.07 18.31
C TYR A 356 14.17 1.71 17.80
N VAL A 357 15.10 1.92 18.72
CA VAL A 357 16.44 2.46 18.46
C VAL A 357 17.49 1.51 18.99
N VAL A 358 18.67 1.53 18.38
CA VAL A 358 19.86 0.85 18.89
C VAL A 358 20.80 1.92 19.43
N GLU A 359 21.09 1.86 20.73
CA GLU A 359 22.04 2.74 21.39
C GLU A 359 23.36 2.02 21.63
N ASP A 360 24.45 2.60 21.12
CA ASP A 360 25.79 2.10 21.37
C ASP A 360 26.16 2.22 22.86
N ALA A 361 26.64 1.12 23.44
CA ALA A 361 26.81 1.01 24.90
C ALA A 361 27.95 1.88 25.45
N GLU A 362 28.92 2.26 24.63
CA GLU A 362 30.09 3.05 25.06
C GLU A 362 29.89 4.54 24.77
N THR A 363 29.38 4.85 23.58
CA THR A 363 29.25 6.24 23.09
C THR A 363 27.87 6.84 23.35
N HIS A 364 26.89 6.03 23.73
CA HIS A 364 25.48 6.42 23.90
C HIS A 364 24.84 7.03 22.64
N LYS A 365 25.44 6.79 21.47
CA LYS A 365 24.91 7.27 20.19
C LYS A 365 23.86 6.31 19.66
N ILE A 366 22.80 6.86 19.06
CA ILE A 366 21.83 6.07 18.31
C ILE A 366 22.46 5.68 16.98
N THR A 367 22.61 4.38 16.74
CA THR A 367 23.24 3.84 15.52
C THR A 367 22.22 3.32 14.51
N ASP A 368 21.03 2.94 14.98
CA ASP A 368 19.98 2.40 14.13
C ASP A 368 18.60 2.78 14.68
N CYS A 369 17.63 2.87 13.79
CA CYS A 369 16.22 2.96 14.15
C CYS A 369 15.38 2.09 13.22
N VAL A 370 14.28 1.53 13.73
CA VAL A 370 13.29 0.79 12.95
C VAL A 370 11.90 1.01 13.52
N SER A 371 10.92 1.21 12.64
CA SER A 371 9.53 1.36 13.03
C SER A 371 8.57 0.55 12.17
N PHE A 372 7.41 0.24 12.73
CA PHE A 372 6.28 -0.36 12.04
C PHE A 372 4.97 0.11 12.66
N TYR A 373 3.90 0.13 11.87
CA TYR A 373 2.57 0.55 12.33
C TYR A 373 1.54 -0.57 12.23
N ASN A 374 0.48 -0.48 13.02
CA ASN A 374 -0.66 -1.40 12.98
C ASN A 374 -1.69 -0.93 11.97
N LEU A 375 -2.07 -1.83 11.06
CA LEU A 375 -3.28 -1.68 10.26
C LEU A 375 -3.99 -3.03 10.19
N GLU A 376 -5.07 -3.16 10.94
CA GLU A 376 -5.83 -4.40 11.01
C GLU A 376 -6.76 -4.55 9.80
N SER A 377 -7.07 -5.80 9.47
CA SER A 377 -8.13 -6.14 8.52
C SER A 377 -9.22 -6.93 9.22
N THR A 378 -10.48 -6.56 9.02
CA THR A 378 -11.61 -7.40 9.42
C THR A 378 -11.64 -8.67 8.59
N VAL A 379 -11.80 -9.82 9.25
CA VAL A 379 -12.07 -11.10 8.60
C VAL A 379 -13.58 -11.26 8.46
N ILE A 380 -14.07 -11.34 7.23
CA ILE A 380 -15.50 -11.39 6.96
C ILE A 380 -16.00 -12.83 7.14
N GLN A 381 -17.03 -13.01 7.97
CA GLN A 381 -17.79 -14.28 8.12
C GLN A 381 -16.99 -15.51 8.61
N HIS A 382 -15.90 -15.32 9.38
CA HIS A 382 -15.15 -16.45 9.95
C HIS A 382 -15.57 -16.75 11.41
N PRO A 383 -15.79 -18.03 11.80
CA PRO A 383 -16.41 -18.38 13.09
C PRO A 383 -15.50 -18.18 14.32
N LYS A 384 -14.18 -18.11 14.12
CA LYS A 384 -13.18 -18.10 15.22
C LYS A 384 -12.34 -16.83 15.30
N HIS A 385 -12.18 -16.12 14.18
CA HIS A 385 -11.27 -14.98 14.05
C HIS A 385 -12.04 -13.84 13.41
N ASP A 386 -12.01 -12.66 14.01
CA ASP A 386 -12.72 -11.46 13.55
C ASP A 386 -11.79 -10.46 12.87
N ASN A 387 -10.48 -10.53 13.16
CA ASN A 387 -9.47 -9.67 12.56
C ASN A 387 -8.13 -10.38 12.25
N VAL A 388 -7.37 -9.75 11.37
CA VAL A 388 -5.94 -9.97 11.16
C VAL A 388 -5.22 -8.72 11.62
N ARG A 389 -4.30 -8.86 12.58
CA ARG A 389 -3.42 -7.78 13.01
C ARG A 389 -2.19 -7.79 12.12
N ALA A 390 -2.10 -6.82 11.22
CA ALA A 390 -0.96 -6.69 10.32
C ALA A 390 -0.07 -5.52 10.74
N ALA A 391 1.22 -5.82 10.92
CA ALA A 391 2.24 -4.80 11.07
C ALA A 391 2.73 -4.40 9.67
N TYR A 392 2.94 -3.12 9.42
CA TYR A 392 3.53 -2.62 8.17
C TYR A 392 4.87 -1.98 8.51
N LEU A 393 5.95 -2.49 7.88
CA LEU A 393 7.27 -1.86 7.97
C LEU A 393 7.16 -0.40 7.54
N TYR A 394 7.63 0.50 8.40
CA TYR A 394 7.51 1.93 8.18
C TYR A 394 8.87 2.53 7.83
N TYR A 395 9.46 3.33 8.71
CA TYR A 395 10.77 3.92 8.48
C TYR A 395 11.87 3.22 9.27
N TYR A 396 13.05 3.15 8.68
CA TYR A 396 14.25 2.65 9.36
C TYR A 396 15.49 3.34 8.81
N ALA A 397 16.55 3.33 9.59
CA ALA A 397 17.85 3.85 9.20
C ALA A 397 18.96 3.18 10.01
N THR A 398 20.16 3.15 9.46
CA THR A 398 21.36 2.59 10.10
C THR A 398 22.60 3.36 9.69
N GLU A 399 23.51 3.61 10.64
CA GLU A 399 24.83 4.21 10.36
C GLU A 399 25.67 3.35 9.42
N THR A 400 25.42 2.04 9.39
CA THR A 400 26.14 1.10 8.50
C THR A 400 26.00 1.49 7.03
N ALA A 401 24.92 2.17 6.64
CA ALA A 401 24.70 2.62 5.27
C ALA A 401 25.76 3.61 4.76
N PHE A 402 26.47 4.30 5.66
CA PHE A 402 27.46 5.32 5.29
C PHE A 402 28.89 4.76 5.24
N THR A 403 29.07 3.47 5.50
CA THR A 403 30.38 2.79 5.41
C THR A 403 30.83 2.56 3.97
N GLY A 404 29.91 2.60 3.00
CA GLY A 404 30.17 2.24 1.61
C GLY A 404 30.23 0.72 1.35
N ASP A 405 30.07 -0.12 2.38
CA ASP A 405 30.06 -1.58 2.24
C ASP A 405 28.61 -2.11 2.17
N LEU A 406 28.18 -2.47 0.95
CA LEU A 406 26.85 -3.02 0.72
C LEU A 406 26.62 -4.35 1.44
N LYS A 407 27.66 -5.17 1.60
CA LYS A 407 27.56 -6.44 2.31
C LYS A 407 27.32 -6.19 3.79
N ALA A 408 28.06 -5.26 4.40
CA ALA A 408 27.85 -4.87 5.79
C ALA A 408 26.44 -4.29 6.00
N LEU A 409 25.96 -3.42 5.09
CA LEU A 409 24.60 -2.89 5.13
C LEU A 409 23.55 -4.01 5.09
N LYS A 410 23.70 -4.97 4.17
CA LYS A 410 22.81 -6.12 4.06
C LYS A 410 22.78 -6.95 5.34
N GLU A 411 23.93 -7.28 5.91
CA GLU A 411 24.03 -8.02 7.18
C GLU A 411 23.37 -7.25 8.33
N ARG A 412 23.57 -5.93 8.40
CA ARG A 412 22.94 -5.09 9.44
C ARG A 412 21.43 -5.03 9.30
N LEU A 413 20.90 -4.84 8.10
CA LEU A 413 19.46 -4.79 7.86
C LEU A 413 18.81 -6.16 8.10
N LEU A 414 19.45 -7.27 7.74
CA LEU A 414 18.97 -8.61 8.09
C LEU A 414 18.78 -8.79 9.59
N MET A 415 19.77 -8.35 10.38
CA MET A 415 19.72 -8.40 11.84
C MET A 415 18.60 -7.52 12.40
N LEU A 416 18.55 -6.25 11.99
CA LEU A 416 17.58 -5.26 12.48
C LEU A 416 16.13 -5.67 12.14
N MET A 417 15.90 -6.10 10.90
CA MET A 417 14.57 -6.52 10.44
C MET A 417 14.13 -7.85 11.08
N ASN A 418 15.06 -8.79 11.31
CA ASN A 418 14.73 -9.99 12.06
C ASN A 418 14.27 -9.67 13.49
N ASP A 419 14.93 -8.73 14.16
CA ASP A 419 14.51 -8.29 15.49
C ASP A 419 13.16 -7.54 15.47
N ALA A 420 12.90 -6.74 14.43
CA ALA A 420 11.60 -6.12 14.22
C ALA A 420 10.47 -7.17 14.07
N LEU A 421 10.72 -8.27 13.35
CA LEU A 421 9.76 -9.38 13.25
C LEU A 421 9.50 -10.05 14.60
N ILE A 422 10.53 -10.23 15.43
CA ILE A 422 10.40 -10.78 16.80
C ILE A 422 9.55 -9.83 17.66
N LEU A 423 9.82 -8.53 17.59
CA LEU A 423 9.10 -7.50 18.34
C LEU A 423 7.64 -7.40 17.91
N ALA A 424 7.35 -7.44 16.61
CA ALA A 424 5.97 -7.50 16.11
C ALA A 424 5.24 -8.76 16.58
N LYS A 425 5.91 -9.92 16.56
CA LYS A 425 5.32 -11.15 17.10
C LYS A 425 5.01 -11.04 18.60
N LYS A 426 5.89 -10.42 19.39
CA LYS A 426 5.65 -10.13 20.81
C LYS A 426 4.47 -9.18 21.02
N ALA A 427 4.32 -8.20 20.13
CA ALA A 427 3.17 -7.29 20.09
C ALA A 427 1.88 -7.95 19.53
N ARG A 428 1.90 -9.27 19.31
CA ARG A 428 0.76 -10.10 18.86
C ARG A 428 0.23 -9.72 17.48
N PHE A 429 1.12 -9.37 16.56
CA PHE A 429 0.80 -9.29 15.14
C PHE A 429 0.79 -10.68 14.50
N ASP A 430 -0.11 -10.88 13.54
CA ASP A 430 -0.28 -12.14 12.83
C ASP A 430 0.59 -12.21 11.56
N VAL A 431 0.81 -11.06 10.92
CA VAL A 431 1.60 -10.90 9.70
C VAL A 431 2.39 -9.59 9.75
N PHE A 432 3.57 -9.59 9.13
CA PHE A 432 4.39 -8.40 8.94
C PHE A 432 4.53 -8.11 7.44
N ASN A 433 4.08 -6.94 7.02
CA ASN A 433 4.04 -6.50 5.64
C ASN A 433 5.19 -5.54 5.36
N ALA A 434 5.74 -5.64 4.15
CA ALA A 434 6.74 -4.71 3.64
C ALA A 434 6.51 -4.50 2.14
N LEU A 435 6.99 -3.38 1.62
CA LEU A 435 7.05 -3.11 0.18
C LEU A 435 8.49 -3.34 -0.31
N THR A 436 8.69 -3.39 -1.62
CA THR A 436 10.04 -3.46 -2.22
C THR A 436 10.80 -2.12 -2.23
N LEU A 437 10.23 -1.06 -1.67
CA LEU A 437 10.86 0.26 -1.49
C LEU A 437 12.06 0.22 -0.53
N HIS A 438 12.74 1.37 -0.36
CA HIS A 438 13.97 1.50 0.43
C HIS A 438 15.07 0.52 -0.03
N ASP A 439 15.79 -0.05 0.93
CA ASP A 439 16.76 -1.12 0.76
C ASP A 439 16.13 -2.49 1.11
N ASN A 440 14.79 -2.59 1.10
CA ASN A 440 14.07 -3.82 1.47
C ASN A 440 14.49 -5.06 0.66
N PRO A 441 14.80 -4.96 -0.65
CA PRO A 441 15.30 -6.09 -1.41
C PRO A 441 16.50 -6.82 -0.79
N LEU A 442 17.31 -6.14 0.05
CA LEU A 442 18.46 -6.75 0.71
C LEU A 442 18.09 -7.83 1.75
N PHE A 443 16.85 -7.84 2.26
CA PHE A 443 16.45 -8.76 3.33
C PHE A 443 15.15 -9.53 3.11
N LEU A 444 14.28 -9.12 2.17
CA LEU A 444 12.94 -9.72 2.01
C LEU A 444 13.01 -11.24 1.82
N GLU A 445 13.78 -11.72 0.86
CA GLU A 445 13.84 -13.16 0.55
C GLU A 445 14.50 -13.96 1.68
N GLN A 446 15.61 -13.47 2.23
CA GLN A 446 16.38 -14.13 3.28
C GLN A 446 15.57 -14.23 4.58
N LEU A 447 14.77 -13.21 4.89
CA LEU A 447 13.85 -13.22 6.04
C LEU A 447 12.51 -13.89 5.74
N LYS A 448 12.36 -14.56 4.59
CA LYS A 448 11.20 -15.37 4.20
C LYS A 448 9.93 -14.55 4.01
N PHE A 449 10.04 -13.29 3.59
CA PHE A 449 8.89 -12.58 3.09
C PHE A 449 8.44 -13.22 1.76
N GLY A 450 7.16 -13.60 1.70
CA GLY A 450 6.52 -14.11 0.49
C GLY A 450 5.96 -12.97 -0.34
N ALA A 451 6.06 -13.08 -1.66
CA ALA A 451 5.50 -12.08 -2.56
C ALA A 451 3.97 -12.05 -2.45
N GLY A 452 3.42 -10.86 -2.22
CA GLY A 452 1.99 -10.58 -2.33
C GLY A 452 1.54 -10.46 -3.78
N ASP A 453 0.23 -10.45 -3.97
CA ASP A 453 -0.44 -10.18 -5.25
C ASP A 453 -0.55 -8.66 -5.53
N GLY A 454 -0.64 -7.84 -4.49
CA GLY A 454 -0.76 -6.40 -4.59
C GLY A 454 0.53 -5.67 -5.00
N GLN A 455 0.36 -4.63 -5.82
CA GLN A 455 1.35 -3.57 -6.04
C GLN A 455 0.83 -2.23 -5.50
N LEU A 456 1.75 -1.34 -5.19
CA LEU A 456 1.48 0.05 -4.83
C LEU A 456 2.20 0.97 -5.82
N HIS A 457 1.41 1.77 -6.54
CA HIS A 457 1.91 2.71 -7.52
C HIS A 457 1.97 4.11 -6.90
N TYR A 458 3.11 4.78 -7.06
CA TYR A 458 3.37 6.12 -6.53
C TYR A 458 3.19 7.16 -7.62
N TYR A 459 2.52 8.25 -7.28
CA TYR A 459 2.20 9.33 -8.21
C TYR A 459 2.53 10.69 -7.60
N LEU A 460 2.91 11.62 -8.48
CA LEU A 460 3.03 13.03 -8.16
C LEU A 460 2.03 13.83 -9.00
N TYR A 461 1.16 14.58 -8.33
CA TYR A 461 0.24 15.50 -8.99
C TYR A 461 0.95 16.82 -9.28
N ASN A 462 0.76 17.34 -10.50
CA ASN A 462 1.36 18.59 -10.98
C ASN A 462 2.89 18.64 -10.88
N TYR A 463 3.54 17.50 -11.05
CA TYR A 463 4.98 17.40 -11.05
C TYR A 463 5.45 16.32 -12.02
N ARG A 464 6.39 16.68 -12.90
CA ARG A 464 7.05 15.77 -13.83
C ARG A 464 8.39 15.35 -13.23
N THR A 465 8.73 14.08 -13.36
CA THR A 465 10.06 13.54 -13.06
C THR A 465 10.27 12.26 -13.88
N ALA A 466 11.52 11.89 -14.13
CA ALA A 466 11.82 10.55 -14.61
C ALA A 466 11.40 9.49 -13.58
N PRO A 467 10.93 8.30 -14.02
CA PRO A 467 10.60 7.19 -13.13
C PRO A 467 11.75 6.86 -12.17
N VAL A 468 11.42 6.42 -10.96
CA VAL A 468 12.40 5.96 -9.96
C VAL A 468 12.24 4.46 -9.72
N PRO A 469 13.34 3.74 -9.45
CA PRO A 469 13.29 2.30 -9.16
C PRO A 469 12.40 1.95 -7.96
N GLY A 470 11.55 0.94 -8.11
CA GLY A 470 10.65 0.45 -7.03
C GLY A 470 11.16 -0.81 -6.32
N GLY A 471 12.42 -1.20 -6.52
CA GLY A 471 13.03 -2.38 -5.92
C GLY A 471 12.63 -3.72 -6.53
N VAL A 472 12.12 -3.73 -7.77
CA VAL A 472 11.74 -4.97 -8.49
C VAL A 472 12.41 -5.08 -9.85
N ASN A 473 12.70 -6.32 -10.26
CA ASN A 473 13.13 -6.65 -11.63
C ASN A 473 11.95 -6.88 -12.58
N ASP A 474 12.25 -7.23 -13.83
CA ASP A 474 11.24 -7.50 -14.88
C ASP A 474 10.30 -8.67 -14.53
N LYS A 475 10.69 -9.56 -13.62
CA LYS A 475 9.85 -10.65 -13.11
C LYS A 475 9.03 -10.25 -11.88
N ASN A 476 9.04 -8.98 -11.52
CA ASN A 476 8.37 -8.44 -10.34
C ASN A 476 8.85 -9.10 -9.02
N LEU A 477 10.12 -9.49 -8.97
CA LEU A 477 10.81 -10.02 -7.78
C LEU A 477 11.76 -8.96 -7.22
N PRO A 478 12.13 -9.02 -5.93
CA PRO A 478 12.99 -8.02 -5.32
C PRO A 478 14.36 -8.02 -6.01
N ASP A 479 14.90 -6.84 -6.29
CA ASP A 479 16.17 -6.70 -6.97
C ASP A 479 17.03 -5.62 -6.29
N GLU A 480 18.18 -6.07 -5.77
CA GLU A 480 19.18 -5.23 -5.10
C GLU A 480 19.74 -4.15 -6.04
N ASN A 481 19.75 -4.37 -7.36
CA ASN A 481 20.22 -3.39 -8.35
C ASN A 481 19.15 -2.34 -8.71
N LYS A 482 17.93 -2.51 -8.20
CA LYS A 482 16.78 -1.63 -8.45
C LYS A 482 16.29 -0.96 -7.16
N MET A 483 17.09 -0.98 -6.10
CA MET A 483 16.84 -0.23 -4.86
C MET A 483 17.18 1.26 -5.04
N GLY A 484 17.05 2.08 -3.97
CA GLY A 484 17.49 3.48 -4.01
C GLY A 484 16.51 4.47 -4.68
N GLY A 485 15.34 4.03 -5.13
CA GLY A 485 14.34 4.92 -5.75
C GLY A 485 13.32 5.47 -4.76
N VAL A 486 12.41 4.63 -4.28
CA VAL A 486 11.33 5.05 -3.37
C VAL A 486 11.77 5.04 -1.91
N GLY A 487 11.76 6.22 -1.32
CA GLY A 487 12.12 6.58 0.06
C GLY A 487 10.94 6.91 0.97
N ILE A 488 9.73 7.10 0.41
CA ILE A 488 8.53 7.50 1.14
C ILE A 488 7.60 6.30 1.37
N VAL A 489 7.09 6.15 2.60
CA VAL A 489 6.13 5.10 2.98
C VAL A 489 4.78 5.73 3.24
N MET A 490 3.77 5.30 2.48
CA MET A 490 2.39 5.81 2.55
C MET A 490 1.55 4.91 3.48
N LEU A 491 0.58 5.51 4.16
CA LEU A 491 -0.22 4.87 5.22
C LEU A 491 -1.40 4.03 4.73
#